data_AF-A0A7Y4TQ29-F1
#
_entry.id   AF-A0A7Y4TQ29-F1
#
_cell.length_a   1.000
_cell.length_b   1.000
_cell.length_c   1.000
_cell.angle_alpha   90.00
_cell.angle_beta   90.00
_cell.angle_gamma   90.00
#
_symmetry.space_group_name_H-M   'P 1'
#
loop_
_entity.id
_entity.type
_entity.pdbx_description
1 polymer ?
#
loop_
_entity_poly.entity_id
_entity_poly.type
_entity_poly.pdbx_seq_one_letter_code
_entity_poly.pdbx_strand_id
1 'polypeptide(L)'
;MNAKGTDNGFKPLNKRSLAAACHSLAAADPIFDHVHKTSGTPPLWDRPTGFSTLLYIILEQQVSLASAKACFDKLSAHLGEVTPNRLLALNDAELKKIGFSRQKTAYARHLSEAILDKRLDLNSLHALPDAEVKAELIKLKGIGEWTSDIYLLMALLRPDIMPKGDIALHAAYQKLSGSDKRPSSEEFIAMAEKWKPFRSTAARLLWHFYLSERRINAEARA
;
A
#
# COMPACT_ATOMS: atom_id res chain seq x y z
N MET A 1 -10.09 27.59 -18.42
CA MET A 1 -10.92 26.41 -18.76
C MET A 1 -11.02 25.56 -17.52
N ASN A 2 -12.20 25.54 -16.89
CA ASN A 2 -12.44 24.85 -15.63
C ASN A 2 -12.50 23.34 -15.89
N ALA A 3 -11.53 22.59 -15.38
CA ALA A 3 -11.64 21.15 -15.23
C ALA A 3 -12.78 20.89 -14.23
N LYS A 4 -13.94 20.47 -14.74
CA LYS A 4 -15.00 19.89 -13.93
C LYS A 4 -14.38 18.66 -13.24
N GLY A 5 -14.15 18.76 -11.94
CA GLY A 5 -13.85 17.59 -11.12
C GLY A 5 -15.03 16.64 -11.25
N THR A 6 -14.83 15.53 -11.96
CA THR A 6 -15.77 14.43 -11.97
C THR A 6 -15.73 13.83 -10.59
N ASP A 7 -16.81 14.01 -9.82
CA ASP A 7 -17.08 13.18 -8.65
C ASP A 7 -17.17 11.74 -9.17
N ASN A 8 -16.10 10.98 -8.99
CA ASN A 8 -16.00 9.61 -9.49
C ASN A 8 -16.87 8.62 -8.70
N GLY A 9 -17.73 9.11 -7.79
CA GLY A 9 -18.84 8.35 -7.20
C GLY A 9 -18.44 7.25 -6.21
N PHE A 10 -17.15 7.00 -6.00
CA PHE A 10 -16.69 6.04 -5.00
C PHE A 10 -16.50 6.74 -3.64
N LYS A 11 -16.97 6.11 -2.56
CA LYS A 11 -16.80 6.60 -1.19
C LYS A 11 -15.52 6.01 -0.60
N PRO A 12 -14.57 6.83 -0.11
CA PRO A 12 -13.39 6.34 0.59
C PRO A 12 -13.77 5.41 1.74
N LEU A 13 -12.99 4.34 1.90
CA LEU A 13 -13.15 3.39 2.99
C LEU A 13 -12.89 4.10 4.32
N ASN A 14 -13.73 3.83 5.32
CA ASN A 14 -13.55 4.30 6.70
C ASN A 14 -13.78 3.13 7.66
N LYS A 15 -13.57 3.33 8.96
CA LYS A 15 -13.71 2.25 9.96
C LYS A 15 -15.08 1.55 9.91
N ARG A 16 -16.16 2.30 9.67
CA ARG A 16 -17.53 1.74 9.60
C ARG A 16 -17.74 0.94 8.31
N SER A 17 -17.37 1.50 7.15
CA SER A 17 -17.52 0.80 5.87
C SER A 17 -16.58 -0.40 5.75
N LEU A 18 -15.39 -0.34 6.34
CA LEU A 18 -14.47 -1.47 6.49
C LEU A 18 -15.11 -2.61 7.28
N ALA A 19 -15.65 -2.31 8.47
CA ALA A 19 -16.31 -3.33 9.29
C ALA A 19 -17.51 -3.97 8.58
N ALA A 20 -18.33 -3.17 7.90
CA ALA A 20 -19.44 -3.68 7.10
C ALA A 20 -18.96 -4.60 5.95
N ALA A 21 -17.92 -4.18 5.21
CA ALA A 21 -17.34 -4.98 4.14
C ALA A 21 -16.70 -6.29 4.67
N CYS A 22 -16.10 -6.27 5.87
CA CYS A 22 -15.62 -7.50 6.52
C CYS A 22 -16.75 -8.49 6.77
N HIS A 23 -17.89 -8.02 7.29
CA HIS A 23 -19.05 -8.90 7.50
C HIS A 23 -19.60 -9.45 6.18
N SER A 24 -19.69 -8.62 5.13
CA SER A 24 -20.11 -9.08 3.80
C SER A 24 -19.18 -10.13 3.21
N LEU A 25 -17.86 -9.94 3.35
CA LEU A 25 -16.86 -10.91 2.89
C LEU A 25 -16.90 -12.20 3.71
N ALA A 26 -17.02 -12.11 5.04
CA ALA A 26 -17.12 -13.28 5.91
C ALA A 26 -18.37 -14.12 5.60
N ALA A 27 -19.50 -13.48 5.31
CA ALA A 27 -20.71 -14.20 4.91
C ALA A 27 -20.60 -14.89 3.54
N ALA A 28 -19.71 -14.42 2.66
CA ALA A 28 -19.60 -14.88 1.27
C ALA A 28 -18.42 -15.83 1.01
N ASP A 29 -17.33 -15.76 1.78
CA ASP A 29 -16.11 -16.55 1.58
C ASP A 29 -15.61 -17.16 2.90
N PRO A 30 -15.54 -18.51 3.01
CA PRO A 30 -15.09 -19.20 4.23
C PRO A 30 -13.69 -18.78 4.71
N ILE A 31 -12.80 -18.38 3.79
CA ILE A 31 -11.47 -17.88 4.16
C ILE A 31 -11.62 -16.63 5.02
N PHE A 32 -12.49 -15.69 4.62
CA PHE A 32 -12.68 -14.46 5.36
C PHE A 32 -13.53 -14.63 6.61
N ASP A 33 -14.46 -15.59 6.64
CA ASP A 33 -15.14 -15.98 7.88
C ASP A 33 -14.12 -16.45 8.93
N HIS A 34 -13.21 -17.33 8.54
CA HIS A 34 -12.16 -17.83 9.43
C HIS A 34 -11.24 -16.70 9.93
N VAL A 35 -10.76 -15.85 9.02
CA VAL A 35 -9.88 -14.73 9.38
C VAL A 35 -10.61 -13.73 10.29
N HIS A 36 -11.87 -13.41 10.01
CA HIS A 36 -12.65 -12.48 10.81
C HIS A 36 -12.94 -13.02 12.21
N LYS A 37 -13.24 -14.32 12.35
CA LYS A 37 -13.45 -14.96 13.66
C LYS A 37 -12.17 -15.04 14.51
N THR A 38 -11.02 -15.26 13.87
CA THR A 38 -9.74 -15.44 14.57
C THR A 38 -9.02 -14.14 14.88
N SER A 39 -9.05 -13.17 13.95
CA SER A 39 -8.30 -11.92 14.05
C SER A 39 -9.20 -10.68 14.21
N GLY A 40 -10.50 -10.79 13.93
CA GLY A 40 -11.42 -9.65 13.96
C GLY A 40 -11.27 -8.71 12.76
N THR A 41 -11.94 -7.56 12.85
CA THR A 41 -11.83 -6.49 11.85
C THR A 41 -10.43 -5.87 11.89
N PRO A 42 -9.70 -5.78 10.76
CA PRO A 42 -8.39 -5.15 10.73
C PRO A 42 -8.47 -3.66 11.07
N PRO A 43 -7.38 -3.08 11.60
CA PRO A 43 -7.21 -1.64 11.58
C PRO A 43 -7.30 -1.09 10.14
N LEU A 44 -7.76 0.15 10.01
CA LEU A 44 -7.85 0.78 8.69
C LEU A 44 -6.47 0.97 8.04
N TRP A 45 -5.39 1.03 8.82
CA TRP A 45 -4.02 1.31 8.35
C TRP A 45 -3.96 2.45 7.31
N ASP A 46 -4.82 3.45 7.46
CA ASP A 46 -4.86 4.62 6.61
C ASP A 46 -3.59 5.44 6.78
N ARG A 47 -3.19 6.09 5.69
CA ARG A 47 -2.04 6.99 5.63
C ARG A 47 -2.51 8.32 5.04
N PRO A 48 -1.93 9.46 5.45
CA PRO A 48 -2.22 10.73 4.80
C PRO A 48 -1.82 10.67 3.32
N THR A 49 -2.54 11.39 2.47
CA THR A 49 -2.15 11.57 1.08
C THR A 49 -0.91 12.46 0.97
N GLY A 50 -0.11 12.26 -0.07
CA GLY A 50 0.99 13.16 -0.42
C GLY A 50 2.36 12.49 -0.58
N PHE A 51 3.37 13.33 -0.76
CA PHE A 51 4.74 12.93 -1.10
C PHE A 51 5.35 12.00 -0.05
N SER A 52 5.24 12.38 1.22
CA SER A 52 5.84 11.66 2.34
C SER A 52 5.38 10.20 2.40
N THR A 53 4.08 9.96 2.20
CA THR A 53 3.50 8.62 2.15
C THR A 53 3.97 7.83 0.93
N LEU A 54 3.99 8.44 -0.26
CA LEU A 54 4.44 7.74 -1.47
C LEU A 54 5.92 7.38 -1.40
N LEU A 55 6.75 8.28 -0.87
CA LEU A 55 8.15 8.01 -0.57
C LEU A 55 8.29 6.87 0.44
N TYR A 56 7.47 6.85 1.50
CA TYR A 56 7.52 5.79 2.49
C TYR A 56 7.18 4.41 1.88
N ILE A 57 6.19 4.34 0.99
CA ILE A 57 5.86 3.10 0.26
C ILE A 57 7.05 2.65 -0.62
N ILE A 58 7.78 3.58 -1.26
CA ILE A 58 9.03 3.24 -1.98
C ILE A 58 10.05 2.61 -1.01
N LEU A 59 10.17 3.13 0.21
CA LEU A 59 11.08 2.57 1.21
C LEU A 59 10.64 1.18 1.70
N GLU A 60 9.36 0.83 1.62
CA GLU A 60 8.82 -0.50 1.96
C GLU A 60 9.08 -1.57 0.91
N GLN A 61 9.46 -1.19 -0.32
CA GLN A 61 9.73 -2.15 -1.40
C GLN A 61 10.83 -3.15 -1.02
N GLN A 62 10.51 -4.44 -1.15
CA GLN A 62 11.43 -5.58 -1.01
C GLN A 62 12.21 -5.65 0.32
N VAL A 63 11.67 -5.07 1.39
CA VAL A 63 12.27 -5.09 2.73
C VAL A 63 11.20 -5.38 3.80
N SER A 64 11.62 -5.60 5.04
CA SER A 64 10.67 -5.71 6.15
C SER A 64 10.04 -4.35 6.48
N LEU A 65 8.81 -4.34 7.00
CA LEU A 65 8.15 -3.13 7.51
C LEU A 65 9.00 -2.43 8.58
N ALA A 66 9.67 -3.19 9.44
CA ALA A 66 10.55 -2.65 10.47
C ALA A 66 11.77 -1.91 9.87
N SER A 67 12.39 -2.48 8.83
CA SER A 67 13.53 -1.86 8.14
C SER A 67 13.11 -0.57 7.41
N ALA A 68 11.97 -0.60 6.72
CA ALA A 68 11.44 0.59 6.05
C ALA A 68 11.10 1.69 7.06
N LYS A 69 10.41 1.33 8.15
CA LYS A 69 10.07 2.25 9.24
C LYS A 69 11.32 2.90 9.83
N ALA A 70 12.34 2.11 10.17
CA ALA A 70 13.57 2.65 10.74
C ALA A 70 14.28 3.63 9.79
N CYS A 71 14.25 3.38 8.47
CA CYS A 71 14.80 4.29 7.47
C CYS A 71 13.98 5.61 7.42
N PHE A 72 12.65 5.50 7.38
CA PHE A 72 11.76 6.66 7.32
C PHE A 72 11.76 7.50 8.60
N ASP A 73 11.86 6.87 9.77
CA ASP A 73 12.00 7.55 11.06
C ASP A 73 13.29 8.37 11.10
N LYS A 74 14.43 7.80 10.65
CA LYS A 74 15.71 8.51 10.54
C LYS A 74 15.64 9.68 9.56
N LEU A 75 14.97 9.50 8.42
CA LEU A 75 14.75 10.57 7.46
C LEU A 75 13.94 11.72 8.07
N SER A 76 12.84 11.39 8.75
CA SER A 76 11.96 12.37 9.40
C SER A 76 12.68 13.09 10.54
N ALA A 77 13.48 12.38 11.34
CA ALA A 77 14.31 12.99 12.38
C ALA A 77 15.37 13.95 11.80
N HIS A 78 15.89 13.65 10.60
CA HIS A 78 16.89 14.48 9.94
C HIS A 78 16.29 15.72 9.26
N LEU A 79 15.13 15.59 8.62
CA LEU A 79 14.50 16.66 7.82
C LEU A 79 13.40 17.43 8.56
N GLY A 80 12.90 16.90 9.68
CA GLY A 80 11.61 17.30 10.23
C GLY A 80 10.49 16.90 9.27
N GLU A 81 9.88 17.89 8.62
CA GLU A 81 8.91 17.64 7.55
C GLU A 81 9.60 17.07 6.31
N VAL A 82 9.12 15.92 5.82
CA VAL A 82 9.66 15.25 4.63
C VAL A 82 8.96 15.81 3.38
N THR A 83 9.63 16.72 2.68
CA THR A 83 9.15 17.38 1.45
C THR A 83 10.10 17.15 0.27
N PRO A 84 9.64 17.30 -0.99
CA PRO A 84 10.50 17.13 -2.17
C PRO A 84 11.77 17.98 -2.13
N ASN A 85 11.65 19.28 -1.81
CA ASN A 85 12.77 20.21 -1.73
C ASN A 85 13.80 19.78 -0.67
N ARG A 86 13.32 19.38 0.52
CA ARG A 86 14.18 18.95 1.62
C ARG A 86 14.89 17.64 1.32
N LEU A 87 14.23 16.70 0.63
CA LEU A 87 14.88 15.47 0.18
C LEU A 87 15.99 15.76 -0.84
N LEU A 88 15.73 16.62 -1.82
CA LEU A 88 16.72 16.93 -2.87
C LEU A 88 17.94 17.69 -2.34
N ALA A 89 17.80 18.41 -1.23
CA ALA A 89 18.92 19.08 -0.56
C ALA A 89 19.94 18.10 0.05
N LEU A 90 19.56 16.85 0.30
CA LEU A 90 20.46 15.82 0.82
C LEU A 90 21.37 15.28 -0.30
N ASN A 91 22.64 15.10 0.02
CA ASN A 91 23.58 14.40 -0.84
C ASN A 91 23.50 12.86 -0.67
N ASP A 92 24.16 12.13 -1.56
CA ASP A 92 24.09 10.67 -1.57
C ASP A 92 24.71 10.00 -0.33
N ALA A 93 25.72 10.63 0.29
CA ALA A 93 26.34 10.12 1.51
C ALA A 93 25.39 10.25 2.70
N GLU A 94 24.63 11.35 2.79
CA GLU A 94 23.59 11.58 3.80
C GLU A 94 22.45 10.57 3.65
N LEU A 95 21.91 10.40 2.44
CA LEU A 95 20.86 9.42 2.16
C LEU A 95 21.31 7.99 2.50
N LYS A 96 22.55 7.63 2.15
CA LYS A 96 23.13 6.32 2.51
C LYS A 96 23.22 6.16 4.04
N LYS A 97 23.61 7.19 4.78
CA LYS A 97 23.69 7.16 6.26
C LYS A 97 22.30 7.01 6.90
N ILE A 98 21.27 7.60 6.31
CA ILE A 98 19.87 7.43 6.75
C ILE A 98 19.40 5.99 6.54
N GLY A 99 19.87 5.34 5.47
CA GLY A 99 19.57 3.93 5.16
C GLY A 99 19.00 3.69 3.77
N PHE A 100 19.09 4.68 2.87
CA PHE A 100 18.67 4.50 1.48
C PHE A 100 19.66 3.59 0.75
N SER A 101 19.11 2.69 -0.07
CA SER A 101 19.89 2.02 -1.11
C SER A 101 20.10 2.97 -2.30
N ARG A 102 21.11 2.71 -3.14
CA ARG A 102 21.35 3.49 -4.37
C ARG A 102 20.09 3.58 -5.25
N GLN A 103 19.37 2.47 -5.36
CA GLN A 103 18.14 2.39 -6.14
C GLN A 103 17.03 3.26 -5.54
N LYS A 104 16.80 3.17 -4.22
CA LYS A 104 15.77 3.97 -3.53
C LYS A 104 16.12 5.45 -3.49
N THR A 105 17.41 5.80 -3.44
CA THR A 105 17.88 7.19 -3.65
C THR A 105 17.44 7.71 -5.01
N ALA A 106 17.71 6.97 -6.09
CA ALA A 106 17.31 7.39 -7.44
C ALA A 106 15.79 7.55 -7.57
N TYR A 107 15.00 6.64 -6.99
CA TYR A 107 13.54 6.70 -7.03
C TYR A 107 12.98 7.89 -6.24
N ALA A 108 13.54 8.15 -5.06
CA ALA A 108 13.13 9.26 -4.22
C ALA A 108 13.45 10.63 -4.86
N ARG A 109 14.61 10.77 -5.51
CA ARG A 109 14.95 11.97 -6.29
C ARG A 109 14.02 12.16 -7.47
N HIS A 110 13.79 11.10 -8.26
CA HIS A 110 12.90 11.16 -9.42
C HIS A 110 11.45 11.54 -9.04
N LEU A 111 10.93 11.00 -7.93
CA LEU A 111 9.63 11.39 -7.39
C LEU A 111 9.61 12.86 -6.96
N SER A 112 10.67 13.32 -6.29
CA SER A 112 10.77 14.71 -5.81
C SER A 112 10.80 15.70 -6.98
N GLU A 113 11.65 15.44 -7.97
CA GLU A 113 11.74 16.23 -9.20
C GLU A 113 10.41 16.26 -9.95
N ALA A 114 9.72 15.11 -10.08
CA ALA A 114 8.43 15.07 -10.77
C ALA A 114 7.36 15.97 -10.15
N ILE A 115 7.35 16.08 -8.82
CA ILE A 115 6.43 16.97 -8.11
C ILE A 115 6.83 18.43 -8.28
N LEU A 116 8.13 18.75 -8.13
CA LEU A 116 8.62 20.12 -8.24
C LEU A 116 8.49 20.68 -9.66
N ASP A 117 8.70 19.83 -10.67
CA ASP A 117 8.53 20.15 -12.08
C ASP A 117 7.04 20.16 -12.50
N LYS A 118 6.12 19.90 -11.59
CA LYS A 118 4.66 19.78 -11.84
C LYS A 118 4.29 18.71 -12.87
N ARG A 119 5.16 17.71 -13.07
CA ARG A 119 4.87 16.52 -13.88
C ARG A 119 3.95 15.54 -13.15
N LEU A 120 3.88 15.63 -11.83
CA LEU A 120 2.94 14.90 -10.98
C LEU A 120 2.29 15.84 -9.97
N ASP A 121 0.96 15.92 -9.97
CA ASP A 121 0.19 16.56 -8.91
C ASP A 121 -0.53 15.50 -8.07
N LEU A 122 0.05 15.17 -6.92
CA LEU A 122 -0.53 14.19 -5.98
C LEU A 122 -1.89 14.62 -5.44
N ASN A 123 -2.16 15.93 -5.35
CA ASN A 123 -3.43 16.41 -4.81
C ASN A 123 -4.57 16.16 -5.79
N SER A 124 -4.33 16.13 -7.10
CA SER A 124 -5.38 15.85 -8.09
C SER A 124 -5.81 14.37 -8.15
N LEU A 125 -4.97 13.44 -7.66
CA LEU A 125 -5.20 11.99 -7.80
C LEU A 125 -6.51 11.50 -7.16
N HIS A 126 -7.02 12.17 -6.11
CA HIS A 126 -8.29 11.78 -5.50
C HIS A 126 -9.48 11.92 -6.46
N ALA A 127 -9.39 12.83 -7.43
CA ALA A 127 -10.43 13.10 -8.42
C ALA A 127 -10.29 12.23 -9.68
N LEU A 128 -9.29 11.34 -9.77
CA LEU A 128 -9.08 10.46 -10.91
C LEU A 128 -9.65 9.05 -10.66
N PRO A 129 -10.09 8.33 -11.71
CA PRO A 129 -10.40 6.92 -11.64
C PRO A 129 -9.16 6.08 -11.27
N ASP A 130 -9.36 4.91 -10.66
CA ASP A 130 -8.25 4.08 -10.16
C ASP A 130 -7.22 3.75 -11.26
N ALA A 131 -7.69 3.45 -12.48
CA ALA A 131 -6.82 3.15 -13.62
C ALA A 131 -5.95 4.35 -14.05
N GLU A 132 -6.50 5.56 -14.00
CA GLU A 132 -5.77 6.78 -14.33
C GLU A 132 -4.76 7.14 -13.24
N VAL A 133 -5.11 6.99 -11.95
CA VAL A 133 -4.14 7.15 -10.85
C VAL A 133 -2.96 6.20 -11.02
N LYS A 134 -3.23 4.92 -11.32
CA LYS A 134 -2.15 3.94 -11.57
C LYS A 134 -1.29 4.37 -12.75
N ALA A 135 -1.90 4.75 -13.86
CA ALA A 135 -1.18 5.16 -15.06
C ALA A 135 -0.28 6.38 -14.79
N GLU A 136 -0.76 7.38 -14.06
CA GLU A 136 0.05 8.55 -13.68
C GLU A 136 1.23 8.17 -12.78
N LEU A 137 0.99 7.35 -11.76
CA LEU A 137 2.02 6.93 -10.81
C LEU A 137 3.10 6.05 -11.47
N ILE A 138 2.72 5.11 -12.34
CA ILE A 138 3.63 4.15 -12.98
C ILE A 138 4.58 4.81 -13.99
N LYS A 139 4.27 6.01 -14.49
CA LYS A 139 5.21 6.80 -15.31
C LYS A 139 6.50 7.13 -14.56
N LEU A 140 6.48 7.12 -13.22
CA LEU A 140 7.63 7.45 -12.42
C LEU A 140 8.56 6.25 -12.22
N LYS A 141 9.84 6.45 -12.54
CA LYS A 141 10.89 5.47 -12.29
C LYS A 141 10.88 5.02 -10.82
N GLY A 142 10.72 3.72 -10.61
CA GLY A 142 10.69 3.11 -9.28
C GLY A 142 9.30 2.94 -8.67
N ILE A 143 8.24 3.37 -9.37
CA ILE A 143 6.86 3.13 -8.99
C ILE A 143 6.25 2.14 -9.99
N GLY A 144 5.93 0.95 -9.51
CA GLY A 144 5.22 -0.08 -10.29
C GLY A 144 3.81 -0.33 -9.74
N GLU A 145 3.14 -1.34 -10.30
CA GLU A 145 1.77 -1.71 -9.93
C GLU A 145 1.58 -1.83 -8.42
N TRP A 146 2.43 -2.60 -7.73
CA TRP A 146 2.37 -2.76 -6.28
C TRP A 146 2.40 -1.42 -5.53
N THR A 147 3.33 -0.51 -5.87
CA THR A 147 3.43 0.80 -5.18
C THR A 147 2.19 1.66 -5.42
N SER A 148 1.68 1.67 -6.67
CA SER A 148 0.46 2.40 -7.01
C SER A 148 -0.78 1.83 -6.30
N ASP A 149 -0.87 0.51 -6.19
CA ASP A 149 -1.95 -0.19 -5.48
C ASP A 149 -1.94 0.13 -3.99
N ILE A 150 -0.77 0.06 -3.35
CA ILE A 150 -0.65 0.39 -1.93
C ILE A 150 -1.04 1.86 -1.69
N TYR A 151 -0.66 2.79 -2.57
CA TYR A 151 -1.08 4.19 -2.44
C TYR A 151 -2.60 4.37 -2.60
N LEU A 152 -3.21 3.74 -3.61
CA LEU A 152 -4.66 3.76 -3.80
C LEU A 152 -5.41 3.18 -2.59
N LEU A 153 -4.91 2.08 -2.04
CA LEU A 153 -5.55 1.35 -0.95
C LEU A 153 -5.36 2.02 0.41
N MET A 154 -4.16 2.51 0.73
CA MET A 154 -3.80 3.03 2.06
C MET A 154 -3.96 4.55 2.17
N ALA A 155 -3.69 5.30 1.11
CA ALA A 155 -3.74 6.76 1.14
C ALA A 155 -5.05 7.31 0.55
N LEU A 156 -5.46 6.82 -0.63
CA LEU A 156 -6.72 7.23 -1.24
C LEU A 156 -7.93 6.42 -0.77
N LEU A 157 -7.70 5.38 0.05
CA LEU A 157 -8.72 4.54 0.67
C LEU A 157 -9.75 4.00 -0.33
N ARG A 158 -9.29 3.66 -1.54
CA ARG A 158 -10.14 3.07 -2.57
C ARG A 158 -10.64 1.70 -2.10
N PRO A 159 -11.94 1.38 -2.24
CA PRO A 159 -12.53 0.16 -1.65
C PRO A 159 -12.21 -1.13 -2.43
N ASP A 160 -11.83 -1.02 -3.70
CA ASP A 160 -11.74 -2.16 -4.61
C ASP A 160 -10.37 -2.32 -5.29
N ILE A 161 -9.29 -2.28 -4.49
CA ILE A 161 -7.92 -2.44 -4.95
C ILE A 161 -7.35 -3.76 -4.43
N MET A 162 -6.67 -4.51 -5.29
CA MET A 162 -5.88 -5.68 -4.91
C MET A 162 -4.42 -5.47 -5.32
N PRO A 163 -3.49 -5.30 -4.36
CA PRO A 163 -2.07 -5.10 -4.66
C PRO A 163 -1.45 -6.28 -5.42
N LYS A 164 -1.10 -6.07 -6.69
CA LYS A 164 -0.49 -7.13 -7.50
C LYS A 164 0.92 -7.43 -7.02
N GLY A 165 1.22 -8.72 -6.85
CA GLY A 165 2.56 -9.19 -6.48
C GLY A 165 2.92 -8.99 -5.01
N ASP A 166 1.94 -8.69 -4.14
CA ASP A 166 2.17 -8.61 -2.70
C ASP A 166 2.42 -10.00 -2.11
N ILE A 167 3.67 -10.24 -1.70
CA ILE A 167 4.11 -11.55 -1.21
C ILE A 167 3.37 -11.95 0.06
N ALA A 168 3.00 -10.99 0.93
CA ALA A 168 2.27 -11.29 2.16
C ALA A 168 0.84 -11.72 1.87
N LEU A 169 0.16 -11.08 0.91
CA LEU A 169 -1.17 -11.50 0.46
C LEU A 169 -1.16 -12.92 -0.11
N HIS A 170 -0.20 -13.23 -0.99
CA HIS A 170 -0.10 -14.57 -1.58
C HIS A 170 0.24 -15.63 -0.53
N ALA A 171 1.11 -15.31 0.43
CA ALA A 171 1.47 -16.22 1.52
C ALA A 171 0.30 -16.47 2.48
N ALA A 172 -0.45 -15.42 2.83
CA ALA A 172 -1.67 -15.53 3.63
C ALA A 172 -2.71 -16.41 2.93
N TYR A 173 -2.98 -16.12 1.66
CA TYR A 173 -3.94 -16.87 0.87
C TYR A 173 -3.56 -18.35 0.75
N GLN A 174 -2.31 -18.66 0.39
CA GLN A 174 -1.82 -20.04 0.29
C GLN A 174 -2.12 -20.84 1.57
N LYS A 175 -1.81 -20.24 2.73
CA LYS A 175 -2.02 -20.89 4.02
C LYS A 175 -3.50 -21.09 4.32
N LEU A 176 -4.34 -20.09 4.03
CA LEU A 176 -5.78 -20.13 4.28
C LEU A 176 -6.54 -21.04 3.32
N SER A 177 -6.10 -21.15 2.07
CA SER A 177 -6.71 -22.02 1.06
C SER A 177 -6.24 -23.47 1.15
N GLY A 178 -5.23 -23.75 1.99
CA GLY A 178 -4.61 -25.08 2.09
C GLY A 178 -3.90 -25.50 0.80
N SER A 179 -3.52 -24.56 -0.06
CA SER A 179 -2.90 -24.88 -1.35
C SER A 179 -1.42 -25.23 -1.18
N ASP A 180 -0.99 -26.32 -1.82
CA ASP A 180 0.42 -26.77 -1.76
C ASP A 180 1.40 -25.74 -2.32
N LYS A 181 0.96 -24.96 -3.30
CA LYS A 181 1.77 -23.96 -3.99
C LYS A 181 1.22 -22.56 -3.76
N ARG A 182 2.13 -21.60 -3.66
CA ARG A 182 1.79 -20.18 -3.67
C ARG A 182 1.30 -19.80 -5.07
N PRO A 183 0.17 -19.08 -5.21
CA PRO A 183 -0.28 -18.62 -6.52
C PRO A 183 0.71 -17.62 -7.11
N SER A 184 0.81 -17.63 -8.44
CA SER A 184 1.39 -16.52 -9.21
C SER A 184 0.56 -15.25 -9.03
N SER A 185 1.13 -14.10 -9.43
CA SER A 185 0.44 -12.81 -9.38
C SER A 185 -0.83 -12.80 -10.23
N GLU A 186 -0.78 -13.41 -11.40
CA GLU A 186 -1.89 -13.49 -12.34
C GLU A 186 -3.03 -14.37 -11.79
N GLU A 187 -2.69 -15.54 -11.25
CA GLU A 187 -3.67 -16.44 -10.61
C GLU A 187 -4.31 -15.78 -9.39
N PHE A 188 -3.51 -15.11 -8.55
CA PHE A 188 -4.02 -14.43 -7.36
C PHE A 188 -4.98 -13.30 -7.74
N ILE A 189 -4.64 -12.48 -8.74
CA ILE A 189 -5.51 -11.41 -9.21
C ILE A 189 -6.81 -11.97 -9.83
N ALA A 190 -6.73 -13.01 -10.65
CA ALA A 190 -7.92 -13.63 -11.25
C ALA A 190 -8.87 -14.19 -10.19
N MET A 191 -8.33 -14.84 -9.15
CA MET A 191 -9.12 -15.34 -8.02
C MET A 191 -9.72 -14.21 -7.18
N ALA A 192 -8.99 -13.11 -6.98
CA ALA A 192 -9.44 -11.97 -6.20
C ALA A 192 -10.63 -11.21 -6.82
N GLU A 193 -10.95 -11.45 -8.10
CA GLU A 193 -12.13 -10.87 -8.76
C GLU A 193 -13.44 -11.22 -8.04
N LYS A 194 -13.54 -12.40 -7.43
CA LYS A 194 -14.71 -12.83 -6.65
C LYS A 194 -14.96 -11.98 -5.40
N TRP A 195 -13.98 -11.19 -4.97
CA TRP A 195 -14.07 -10.32 -3.79
C TRP A 195 -14.48 -8.89 -4.12
N LYS A 196 -14.76 -8.58 -5.40
CA LYS A 196 -15.36 -7.30 -5.77
C LYS A 196 -16.72 -7.11 -5.09
N PRO A 197 -17.08 -5.89 -4.66
CA PRO A 197 -16.32 -4.63 -4.78
C PRO A 197 -15.43 -4.33 -3.55
N PHE A 198 -15.04 -5.34 -2.77
CA PHE A 198 -14.38 -5.20 -1.46
C PHE A 198 -12.93 -5.68 -1.45
N ARG A 199 -12.23 -5.67 -2.60
CA ARG A 199 -10.86 -6.19 -2.71
C ARG A 199 -9.87 -5.52 -1.74
N SER A 200 -10.03 -4.23 -1.45
CA SER A 200 -9.17 -3.58 -0.44
C SER A 200 -9.42 -4.10 0.97
N THR A 201 -10.66 -4.46 1.30
CA THR A 201 -11.00 -5.08 2.59
C THR A 201 -10.47 -6.51 2.66
N ALA A 202 -10.58 -7.28 1.57
CA ALA A 202 -9.99 -8.61 1.45
C ALA A 202 -8.47 -8.57 1.67
N ALA A 203 -7.76 -7.65 1.01
CA ALA A 203 -6.32 -7.46 1.22
C ALA A 203 -5.98 -7.17 2.69
N ARG A 204 -6.77 -6.32 3.36
CA ARG A 204 -6.58 -6.00 4.78
C ARG A 204 -6.80 -7.20 5.70
N LEU A 205 -7.80 -8.04 5.43
CA LEU A 205 -8.02 -9.28 6.19
C LEU A 205 -6.84 -10.25 6.01
N LEU A 206 -6.35 -10.44 4.79
CA LEU A 206 -5.19 -11.30 4.52
C LEU A 206 -3.92 -10.79 5.22
N TRP A 207 -3.65 -9.48 5.18
CA TRP A 207 -2.54 -8.91 5.95
C TRP A 207 -2.73 -9.05 7.46
N HIS A 208 -3.95 -8.91 7.97
CA HIS A 208 -4.23 -9.12 9.39
C HIS A 208 -3.86 -10.52 9.81
N PHE A 209 -4.33 -11.53 9.09
CA PHE A 209 -3.97 -12.91 9.32
C PHE A 209 -2.44 -13.11 9.27
N TYR A 210 -1.79 -12.61 8.21
CA TYR A 210 -0.34 -12.72 8.04
C TYR A 210 0.46 -12.12 9.21
N LEU A 211 0.07 -10.94 9.68
CA LEU A 211 0.74 -10.25 10.78
C LEU A 211 0.47 -10.92 12.14
N SER A 212 -0.76 -11.35 12.40
CA SER A 212 -1.16 -12.07 13.62
C SER A 212 -0.37 -13.37 13.77
N GLU A 213 -0.28 -14.15 12.69
CA GLU A 213 0.49 -15.40 12.67
C GLU A 213 1.97 -15.19 12.95
N ARG A 214 2.56 -14.15 12.36
CA ARG A 214 3.98 -13.83 12.61
C ARG A 214 4.24 -13.43 14.07
N ARG A 215 3.30 -12.72 14.69
CA ARG A 215 3.39 -12.37 16.11
C ARG A 215 3.36 -13.61 16.99
N ILE A 216 2.39 -14.50 16.78
CA ILE A 216 2.25 -15.76 17.53
C ILE A 216 3.52 -16.61 17.39
N ASN A 217 4.04 -16.75 16.17
CA ASN A 217 5.27 -17.51 15.92
C ASN A 217 6.52 -16.88 16.53
N ALA A 218 6.57 -15.56 16.67
CA ALA A 218 7.67 -14.88 17.35
C ALA A 218 7.59 -15.07 18.87
N GLU A 219 6.40 -14.98 19.45
CA GLU A 219 6.14 -15.21 20.87
C GLU A 219 6.41 -16.67 21.28
N ALA A 220 6.05 -17.64 20.43
CA ALA A 220 6.32 -19.06 20.69
C ALA A 220 7.81 -19.45 20.60
N ARG A 221 8.67 -18.57 20.05
CA ARG A 221 10.12 -18.79 19.92
C ARG A 221 10.94 -18.00 20.95
N ALA A 222 10.31 -17.10 21.71
CA ALA A 222 10.93 -16.30 22.75
C ALA A 222 10.90 -17.04 24.09
#